data_AF-A0A7X5IS90-F1
#
_entry.id   AF-A0A7X5IS90-F1
#
_cell.length_a   1.000
_cell.length_b   1.000
_cell.length_c   1.000
_cell.angle_alpha   90.00
_cell.angle_beta   90.00
_cell.angle_gamma   90.00
#
_symmetry.space_group_name_H-M   'P 1'
#
loop_
_entity.id
_entity.type
_entity.pdbx_description
1 polymer ?
#
loop_
_entity_poly.entity_id
_entity_poly.type
_entity_poly.pdbx_seq_one_letter_code
_entity_poly.pdbx_strand_id
1 'polypeptide(L)'
;MEVWECLFSEYFGLDDELDKMGVFDCVLDNDSRFFINLMRLKVSNVPEFIDAYQRINDYFSEIAKLADARKELERVKGESPVPQKMFRAN
;
A
#
# COMPACT_ATOMS: atom_id res chain seq x y z
N MET A 1 13.11 16.06 -17.86
CA MET A 1 13.12 15.74 -16.43
C MET A 1 13.92 14.46 -16.33
N GLU A 2 15.18 14.55 -15.88
CA GLU A 2 15.98 13.34 -15.66
C GLU A 2 15.38 12.61 -14.46
N VAL A 3 14.99 11.36 -14.66
CA VAL A 3 14.54 10.47 -13.58
C VAL A 3 15.82 10.01 -12.91
N TRP A 4 16.06 10.44 -11.68
CA TRP A 4 17.14 9.89 -10.86
C TRP A 4 16.63 8.55 -10.34
N GLU A 5 17.20 7.45 -10.84
CA GLU A 5 16.92 6.11 -10.32
C GLU A 5 17.64 5.97 -8.97
N CYS A 6 16.96 6.30 -7.87
CA CYS A 6 17.52 6.16 -6.54
C CYS A 6 17.52 4.67 -6.13
N LEU A 7 18.70 4.07 -5.97
CA LEU A 7 18.81 2.66 -5.53
C LEU A 7 18.64 2.55 -4.01
N PHE A 8 18.16 1.39 -3.55
CA PHE A 8 18.01 1.10 -2.12
C PHE A 8 19.36 1.16 -1.40
N SER A 9 20.41 0.59 -2.00
CA SER A 9 21.78 0.67 -1.47
C SER A 9 22.26 2.11 -1.33
N GLU A 10 22.03 2.95 -2.33
CA GLU A 10 22.45 4.35 -2.37
C GLU A 10 21.72 5.18 -1.30
N TYR A 11 20.40 4.98 -1.16
CA TYR A 11 19.58 5.70 -0.19
C TYR A 11 19.98 5.40 1.25
N PHE A 12 20.29 4.12 1.56
CA PHE A 12 20.64 3.69 2.91
C PHE A 12 22.15 3.65 3.18
N GLY A 13 22.99 3.96 2.19
CA GLY A 13 24.45 3.97 2.31
C GLY A 13 25.04 2.58 2.55
N LEU A 14 24.55 1.57 1.83
CA LEU A 14 24.90 0.14 2.03
C LEU A 14 26.03 -0.36 1.12
N ASP A 15 26.59 0.50 0.25
CA ASP A 15 27.63 0.15 -0.71
C ASP A 15 27.38 -1.19 -1.43
N ASP A 16 28.28 -2.17 -1.32
CA ASP A 16 28.24 -3.49 -1.97
C ASP A 16 27.65 -4.61 -1.08
N GLU A 17 27.00 -4.26 0.04
CA GLU A 17 26.47 -5.24 0.98
C GLU A 17 25.37 -6.12 0.36
N LEU A 18 24.46 -5.52 -0.44
CA LEU A 18 23.37 -6.26 -1.08
C LEU A 18 23.88 -7.28 -2.09
N ASP A 19 24.89 -6.90 -2.89
CA ASP A 19 25.56 -7.79 -3.84
C ASP A 19 26.23 -8.98 -3.13
N LYS A 20 26.90 -8.72 -2.00
CA LYS A 20 27.51 -9.77 -1.17
C LYS A 20 26.48 -10.74 -0.60
N MET A 21 25.27 -10.25 -0.27
CA MET A 21 24.17 -11.07 0.23
C MET A 21 23.38 -11.76 -0.90
N GLY A 22 23.66 -11.44 -2.16
CA GLY A 22 22.86 -11.91 -3.30
C GLY A 22 21.42 -11.36 -3.29
N VAL A 23 21.21 -10.22 -2.64
CA VAL A 23 19.92 -9.54 -2.51
C VAL A 23 19.77 -8.54 -3.65
N PHE A 24 18.58 -8.49 -4.24
CA PHE A 24 18.27 -7.55 -5.32
C PHE A 24 18.24 -6.11 -4.79
N ASP A 25 19.05 -5.23 -5.38
CA ASP A 25 19.05 -3.80 -5.11
C ASP A 25 17.99 -3.11 -5.98
N CYS A 26 16.91 -2.63 -5.35
CA CYS A 26 15.75 -2.11 -6.06
C CYS A 26 15.83 -0.59 -6.28
N VAL A 27 15.28 -0.12 -7.41
CA VAL A 27 15.12 1.30 -7.71
C VAL A 27 13.91 1.85 -6.95
N LEU A 28 14.14 2.67 -5.93
CA LEU A 28 13.13 3.23 -5.03
C LEU A 28 12.06 4.09 -5.69
N ASP A 29 12.19 4.52 -6.93
CA ASP A 29 11.16 5.29 -7.63
C ASP A 29 10.46 4.48 -8.75
N ASN A 30 11.14 3.47 -9.28
CA ASN A 30 10.66 2.68 -10.42
C ASN A 30 10.14 1.30 -9.97
N ASP A 31 10.86 0.65 -9.05
CA ASP A 31 10.52 -0.63 -8.45
C ASP A 31 9.64 -0.49 -7.20
N SER A 32 9.49 0.72 -6.64
CA SER A 32 8.74 1.00 -5.40
C SER A 32 7.24 1.17 -5.56
N ARG A 33 6.66 0.73 -6.68
CA ARG A 33 5.29 0.21 -6.57
C ARG A 33 5.39 -1.06 -5.75
N PHE A 34 5.54 -0.91 -4.43
CA PHE A 34 5.54 -1.96 -3.43
C PHE A 34 4.23 -2.72 -3.62
N PHE A 35 4.22 -3.65 -4.57
CA PHE A 35 3.15 -4.57 -4.80
C PHE A 35 3.32 -5.61 -3.71
N ILE A 36 2.90 -5.21 -2.52
CA ILE A 36 2.77 -6.13 -1.41
C ILE A 36 1.67 -7.08 -1.83
N ASN A 37 2.06 -8.28 -2.23
CA ASN A 37 1.11 -9.33 -2.51
C ASN A 37 0.40 -9.68 -1.20
N LEU A 38 -0.83 -9.18 -1.05
CA LEU A 38 -1.64 -9.38 0.16
C LEU A 38 -1.88 -10.85 0.48
N MET A 39 -1.94 -11.70 -0.56
CA MET A 39 -2.08 -13.15 -0.37
C MET A 39 -0.83 -13.77 0.24
N ARG A 40 0.36 -13.21 -0.01
CA ARG A 40 1.60 -13.65 0.65
C ARG A 40 1.66 -13.22 2.11
N LEU A 41 1.16 -12.04 2.45
CA LEU A 41 1.06 -11.63 3.85
C LEU A 41 0.15 -12.54 4.67
N LYS A 42 -0.92 -13.07 4.06
CA LYS A 42 -1.84 -14.01 4.72
C LYS A 42 -1.18 -15.32 5.15
N VAL A 43 -0.13 -15.76 4.46
CA VAL A 43 0.57 -17.04 4.71
C VAL A 43 2.02 -16.86 5.16
N SER A 44 2.44 -15.61 5.41
CA SER A 44 3.81 -15.30 5.78
C SER A 44 4.08 -15.73 7.22
N ASN A 45 5.22 -16.38 7.44
CA ASN A 45 5.75 -16.72 8.77
C ASN A 45 6.93 -15.82 9.18
N VAL A 46 7.24 -14.81 8.36
CA VAL A 46 8.31 -13.83 8.63
C VAL A 46 7.88 -12.97 9.82
N PRO A 47 8.66 -12.90 10.92
CA PRO A 47 8.28 -12.21 12.15
C PRO A 47 7.80 -10.77 11.94
N GLU A 48 8.46 -10.04 11.05
CA GLU A 48 8.16 -8.65 10.67
C GLU A 48 6.77 -8.49 10.04
N PHE A 49 6.26 -9.55 9.42
CA PHE A 49 4.96 -9.58 8.75
C PHE A 49 3.88 -10.35 9.51
N ILE A 50 4.17 -10.83 10.72
CA ILE A 50 3.15 -11.37 11.61
C ILE A 50 2.11 -10.27 11.85
N ASP A 51 0.84 -10.65 11.68
CA ASP A 51 -0.35 -9.78 11.72
C ASP A 51 -0.44 -8.68 10.65
N ALA A 52 0.52 -8.57 9.72
CA ALA A 52 0.49 -7.53 8.68
C ALA A 52 -0.80 -7.59 7.83
N TYR A 53 -1.25 -8.81 7.52
CA TYR A 53 -2.51 -9.02 6.81
C TYR A 53 -3.72 -8.47 7.59
N GLN A 54 -3.78 -8.71 8.90
CA GLN A 54 -4.87 -8.22 9.75
C GLN A 54 -4.84 -6.70 9.86
N ARG A 55 -3.66 -6.12 10.14
CA ARG A 55 -3.48 -4.66 10.24
C ARG A 55 -3.95 -3.91 8.99
N ILE A 56 -3.65 -4.46 7.80
CA ILE A 56 -4.12 -3.88 6.53
C ILE A 56 -5.64 -3.95 6.42
N ASN A 57 -6.25 -5.11 6.72
CA ASN A 57 -7.70 -5.25 6.67
C ASN A 57 -8.41 -4.32 7.67
N ASP A 58 -7.86 -4.16 8.88
CA ASP A 58 -8.42 -3.26 9.90
C ASP A 58 -8.40 -1.81 9.42
N TYR A 59 -7.26 -1.35 8.87
CA TYR A 59 -7.12 -0.01 8.32
C TYR A 59 -8.16 0.29 7.23
N PHE A 60 -8.29 -0.60 6.24
CA PHE A 60 -9.29 -0.42 5.17
C PHE A 60 -10.73 -0.57 5.67
N SER A 61 -10.97 -1.38 6.70
CA SER A 61 -12.27 -1.50 7.34
C SER A 61 -12.69 -0.20 8.04
N GLU A 62 -11.77 0.49 8.70
CA GLU A 62 -12.06 1.81 9.30
C GLU A 62 -12.39 2.85 8.24
N ILE A 63 -11.66 2.88 7.12
CA ILE A 63 -11.99 3.75 5.98
C ILE A 63 -13.39 3.45 5.44
N ALA A 64 -13.73 2.16 5.29
CA ALA A 64 -15.05 1.75 4.81
C ALA A 64 -16.17 2.22 5.77
N LYS A 65 -15.99 2.03 7.09
CA LYS A 65 -16.93 2.53 8.11
C LYS A 65 -17.13 4.03 8.04
N LEU A 66 -16.04 4.80 7.86
CA LEU A 66 -16.12 6.25 7.70
C LEU A 66 -16.88 6.66 6.44
N ALA A 67 -16.65 5.97 5.33
CA ALA A 67 -17.36 6.20 4.07
C ALA A 67 -18.86 5.89 4.20
N ASP A 68 -19.21 4.79 4.86
CA ASP A 68 -20.60 4.40 5.12
C ASP A 68 -21.31 5.40 6.05
N ALA A 69 -20.64 5.84 7.12
CA ALA A 69 -21.16 6.85 8.03
C ALA A 69 -21.44 8.18 7.32
N ARG A 70 -20.56 8.60 6.39
CA ARG A 70 -20.79 9.78 5.56
C ARG A 70 -22.04 9.62 4.69
N LYS A 71 -22.19 8.48 4.02
CA LYS A 71 -23.34 8.21 3.14
C LYS A 71 -24.66 8.22 3.93
N GLU A 72 -24.65 7.67 5.14
CA GLU A 72 -25.81 7.71 6.02
C GLU A 72 -26.13 9.13 6.49
N LEU A 73 -25.12 9.95 6.79
CA LEU A 73 -25.31 11.36 7.13
C LEU A 73 -25.94 12.16 5.98
N GLU A 74 -25.48 11.94 4.75
CA GLU A 74 -26.07 12.57 3.54
C GLU A 74 -27.53 12.15 3.36
N ARG A 75 -27.85 10.88 3.62
CA ARG A 75 -29.23 10.36 3.60
C ARG A 75 -30.13 11.02 4.64
N VAL A 76 -29.65 11.19 5.87
CA VAL A 76 -30.41 11.79 6.99
C VAL A 76 -30.59 13.30 6.79
N LYS A 77 -29.64 14.00 6.16
CA LYS A 77 -29.72 15.44 5.90
C LYS A 77 -30.65 15.82 4.74
N GLY A 78 -31.19 14.84 4.00
CA GLY A 78 -32.08 15.09 2.86
C GLY A 78 -31.39 15.76 1.66
N GLU A 79 -30.05 15.76 1.64
CA GLU A 79 -29.27 16.21 0.49
C GLU A 79 -29.20 15.07 -0.53
N SER A 80 -29.58 15.34 -1.79
CA SER A 80 -29.50 14.34 -2.86
C SER A 80 -28.07 13.81 -2.96
N PRO A 81 -27.85 12.48 -2.94
CA PRO A 81 -26.51 11.90 -2.93
C PRO A 81 -25.76 12.31 -4.20
N VAL A 82 -24.58 12.89 -4.03
CA VAL A 82 -23.67 13.18 -5.13
C VAL A 82 -23.20 11.83 -5.71
N PRO A 83 -23.38 11.56 -7.00
CA PRO A 83 -22.99 10.27 -7.57
C PRO A 83 -21.49 10.02 -7.37
N GLN A 84 -21.15 9.05 -6.52
CA GLN A 84 -19.79 8.52 -6.48
C GLN A 84 -19.55 7.82 -7.81
N LYS A 85 -18.66 8.37 -8.64
CA LYS A 85 -18.17 7.66 -9.83
C LYS A 85 -17.51 6.38 -9.34
N MET A 86 -18.17 5.24 -9.58
CA MET A 86 -17.52 3.94 -9.48
C MET A 86 -16.28 3.97 -10.37
N PHE A 87 -15.09 3.89 -9.78
CA PHE A 87 -13.90 3.51 -10.52
C PHE A 87 -14.08 2.05 -10.92
N ARG A 88 -14.66 1.82 -12.11
CA ARG A 88 -14.53 0.55 -12.81
C ARG A 88 -13.17 0.58 -13.50
N ALA A 89 -12.24 -0.19 -12.96
CA ALA A 89 -11.05 -0.58 -13.71
C ALA A 89 -11.51 -1.51 -14.84
N ASN A 90 -11.26 -1.11 -16.08
CA ASN A 90 -11.30 -2.00 -17.24
C ASN A 90 -9.97 -2.74 -17.35
#